data_AF-A0A1F2S9V4-F1
#
_entry.id   AF-A0A1F2S9V4-F1
#
_cell.length_a   1.000
_cell.length_b   1.000
_cell.length_c   1.000
_cell.angle_alpha   90.00
_cell.angle_beta   90.00
_cell.angle_gamma   90.00
#
_symmetry.space_group_name_H-M   'P 1'
#
loop_
_entity.id
_entity.type
_entity.pdbx_description
1 polymer ?
#
loop_
_entity_poly.entity_id
_entity_poly.type
_entity_poly.pdbx_seq_one_letter_code
_entity_poly.pdbx_strand_id
1 'polypeptide(L)'
;MTQAARVVLQDAKHAIERHSDTLQSEAFRVSWFAIVGLLRAVGHVLEKVDSELSLATKRAIKESWSQLQATRPEPTIFWGFIEAERNRFLKNYEHGISRSITVPAATEGHWVTVDCSNSRGGEFAPGSKLESRISDGPYAGCYEKDIAWEAYDWWATYLDEIDKLAAIYSRV
;
A
#
# COMPACT_ATOMS: atom_id res chain seq x y z
N MET A 1 -19.72 -8.03 -12.31
CA MET A 1 -19.08 -7.12 -11.36
C MET A 1 -17.85 -7.79 -10.79
N THR A 2 -16.82 -7.03 -10.45
CA THR A 2 -15.60 -7.48 -9.79
C THR A 2 -15.95 -8.07 -8.43
N GLN A 3 -15.49 -9.27 -8.14
CA GLN A 3 -15.81 -9.97 -6.90
C GLN A 3 -14.53 -10.41 -6.20
N ALA A 4 -13.66 -11.13 -6.91
CA ALA A 4 -12.45 -11.67 -6.32
C ALA A 4 -11.47 -10.55 -5.93
N ALA A 5 -11.31 -9.53 -6.78
CA ALA A 5 -10.45 -8.38 -6.48
C ALA A 5 -10.91 -7.60 -5.23
N ARG A 6 -12.23 -7.53 -4.98
CA ARG A 6 -12.79 -6.87 -3.79
C ARG A 6 -12.54 -7.64 -2.50
N VAL A 7 -12.51 -8.98 -2.57
CA VAL A 7 -12.10 -9.81 -1.42
C VAL A 7 -10.65 -9.49 -1.06
N VAL A 8 -9.75 -9.45 -2.04
CA VAL A 8 -8.34 -9.09 -1.80
C VAL A 8 -8.20 -7.68 -1.24
N LEU A 9 -8.98 -6.72 -1.75
CA LEU A 9 -8.98 -5.36 -1.23
C LEU A 9 -9.46 -5.28 0.22
N GLN A 10 -10.45 -6.10 0.60
CA GLN A 10 -10.91 -6.22 1.98
C GLN A 10 -9.83 -6.81 2.91
N ASP A 11 -9.04 -7.76 2.41
CA ASP A 11 -7.89 -8.29 3.16
C ASP A 11 -6.77 -7.24 3.27
N ALA A 12 -6.55 -6.43 2.23
CA ALA A 12 -5.61 -5.31 2.28
C ALA A 12 -6.00 -4.31 3.39
N LYS A 13 -7.30 -3.97 3.49
CA LYS A 13 -7.85 -3.16 4.58
C LYS A 13 -7.49 -3.75 5.95
N HIS A 14 -7.77 -5.03 6.14
CA HIS A 14 -7.47 -5.74 7.38
C HIS A 14 -5.99 -5.70 7.74
N ALA A 15 -5.11 -5.84 6.74
CA ALA A 15 -3.67 -5.77 6.92
C ALA A 15 -3.19 -4.37 7.32
N ILE A 16 -3.76 -3.31 6.74
CA ILE A 16 -3.45 -1.91 7.10
C ILE A 16 -3.87 -1.64 8.55
N GLU A 17 -5.09 -2.03 8.94
CA GLU A 17 -5.61 -1.84 10.30
C GLU A 17 -4.77 -2.57 11.36
N ARG A 18 -4.17 -3.71 11.00
CA ARG A 18 -3.31 -4.53 11.89
C ARG A 18 -1.82 -4.32 11.66
N HIS A 19 -1.43 -3.29 10.90
CA HIS A 19 -0.03 -3.05 10.61
C HIS A 19 0.76 -2.80 11.90
N SER A 20 1.93 -3.42 12.01
CA SER A 20 2.71 -3.42 13.25
C SER A 20 3.27 -2.04 13.58
N ASP A 21 2.87 -1.52 14.74
CA ASP A 21 3.43 -0.30 15.32
C ASP A 21 4.61 -0.59 16.29
N THR A 22 5.13 -1.83 16.30
CA THR A 22 6.21 -2.22 17.20
C THR A 22 7.57 -1.99 16.56
N LEU A 23 8.61 -1.81 17.38
CA LEU A 23 10.00 -1.76 16.91
C LEU A 23 10.56 -3.13 16.50
N GLN A 24 9.76 -4.19 16.45
CA GLN A 24 10.24 -5.47 15.94
C GLN A 24 10.34 -5.40 14.41
N SER A 25 11.56 -5.32 13.88
CA SER A 25 11.79 -5.19 12.44
C SER A 25 11.11 -6.28 11.62
N GLU A 26 11.07 -7.51 12.12
CA GLU A 26 10.43 -8.66 11.45
C GLU A 26 8.92 -8.47 11.34
N ALA A 27 8.25 -8.13 12.46
CA ALA A 27 6.81 -7.93 12.49
C ALA A 27 6.39 -6.76 11.60
N PHE A 28 7.18 -5.68 11.61
CA PHE A 28 7.00 -4.56 10.69
C PHE A 28 7.17 -5.00 9.23
N ARG A 29 8.31 -5.61 8.86
CA ARG A 29 8.58 -6.05 7.49
C ARG A 29 7.49 -6.97 6.95
N VAL A 30 7.08 -7.97 7.74
CA VAL A 30 6.06 -8.95 7.34
C VAL A 30 4.70 -8.28 7.14
N SER A 31 4.28 -7.42 8.08
CA SER A 31 2.99 -6.73 7.95
C SER A 31 2.99 -5.69 6.83
N TRP A 32 4.09 -4.96 6.61
CA TRP A 32 4.24 -4.03 5.49
C TRP A 32 4.24 -4.75 4.15
N PHE A 33 4.97 -5.87 4.06
CA PHE A 33 4.95 -6.76 2.89
C PHE A 33 3.55 -7.29 2.59
N ALA A 34 2.78 -7.67 3.62
CA ALA A 34 1.41 -8.13 3.44
C ALA A 34 0.52 -7.04 2.84
N ILE A 35 0.61 -5.79 3.32
CA ILE A 35 -0.15 -4.65 2.79
C ILE A 35 0.18 -4.42 1.32
N VAL A 36 1.45 -4.22 1.00
CA VAL A 36 1.92 -3.93 -0.37
C VAL A 36 1.62 -5.10 -1.31
N GLY A 37 1.81 -6.33 -0.83
CA GLY A 37 1.51 -7.55 -1.57
C GLY A 37 0.02 -7.68 -1.90
N LEU A 38 -0.87 -7.44 -0.92
CA LEU A 38 -2.32 -7.48 -1.11
C LEU A 38 -2.79 -6.36 -2.05
N LEU A 39 -2.32 -5.12 -1.87
CA LEU A 39 -2.59 -4.00 -2.79
C LEU A 39 -2.18 -4.35 -4.22
N ARG A 40 -1.03 -5.01 -4.43
CA ARG A 40 -0.66 -5.46 -5.78
C ARG A 40 -1.52 -6.61 -6.29
N ALA A 41 -1.91 -7.52 -5.41
CA ALA A 41 -2.72 -8.68 -5.74
C ALA A 41 -4.11 -8.30 -6.24
N VAL A 42 -4.70 -7.18 -5.78
CA VAL A 42 -5.97 -6.64 -6.30
C VAL A 42 -5.94 -6.57 -7.83
N GLY A 43 -4.95 -5.88 -8.41
CA GLY A 43 -4.82 -5.75 -9.86
C GLY A 43 -4.54 -7.08 -10.57
N HIS A 44 -3.81 -8.00 -9.95
CA HIS A 44 -3.54 -9.32 -10.53
C HIS A 44 -4.80 -10.19 -10.58
N VAL A 45 -5.54 -10.25 -9.48
CA VAL A 45 -6.80 -10.99 -9.38
C VAL A 45 -7.87 -10.38 -10.29
N LEU A 46 -7.92 -9.05 -10.36
CA LEU A 46 -8.78 -8.36 -11.32
C LEU A 46 -8.50 -8.82 -12.76
N GLU A 47 -7.23 -8.79 -13.18
CA GLU A 47 -6.83 -9.13 -14.54
C GLU A 47 -7.00 -10.62 -14.87
N LYS A 48 -6.71 -11.53 -13.92
CA LYS A 48 -6.62 -12.96 -14.20
C LYS A 48 -7.83 -13.78 -13.75
N VAL A 49 -8.61 -13.28 -12.81
CA VAL A 49 -9.76 -14.00 -12.23
C VAL A 49 -11.05 -13.31 -12.62
N ASP A 50 -11.23 -12.03 -12.25
CA ASP A 50 -12.49 -11.32 -12.53
C ASP A 50 -12.72 -11.11 -14.04
N SER A 51 -11.66 -11.04 -14.85
CA SER A 51 -11.78 -10.92 -16.31
C SER A 51 -12.40 -12.14 -16.98
N GLU A 52 -12.41 -13.31 -16.34
CA GLU A 52 -13.01 -14.53 -16.89
C GLU A 52 -14.50 -14.66 -16.54
N LEU A 53 -15.06 -13.75 -15.74
CA LEU A 53 -16.48 -13.77 -15.35
C LEU A 53 -17.43 -13.49 -16.52
N SER A 54 -17.07 -12.58 -17.42
CA SER A 54 -17.86 -12.27 -18.62
C SER A 54 -17.04 -11.52 -19.67
N LEU A 55 -17.47 -11.57 -20.94
CA LEU A 55 -16.84 -10.79 -22.02
C LEU A 55 -16.92 -9.28 -21.77
N ALA A 56 -18.02 -8.80 -21.21
CA ALA A 56 -18.20 -7.39 -20.86
C ALA A 56 -17.20 -6.94 -19.77
N THR A 57 -17.05 -7.75 -18.70
CA THR A 57 -16.06 -7.51 -17.64
C THR A 57 -14.64 -7.53 -18.21
N LYS A 58 -14.31 -8.55 -19.03
CA LYS A 58 -13.01 -8.67 -19.68
C LYS A 58 -12.64 -7.45 -20.50
N ARG A 59 -13.60 -6.93 -21.28
CA ARG A 59 -13.45 -5.73 -22.09
C ARG A 59 -13.19 -4.50 -21.22
N ALA A 60 -14.01 -4.28 -20.18
CA ALA A 60 -13.86 -3.15 -19.26
C ALA A 60 -12.52 -3.14 -18.54
N ILE A 61 -12.07 -4.29 -18.05
CA ILE A 61 -10.77 -4.43 -17.39
C ILE A 61 -9.63 -4.13 -18.38
N LYS A 62 -9.67 -4.71 -19.58
CA LYS A 62 -8.62 -4.50 -20.60
C LYS A 62 -8.53 -3.03 -21.02
N GLU A 63 -9.67 -2.38 -21.22
CA GLU A 63 -9.73 -0.97 -21.60
C GLU A 63 -9.16 -0.07 -20.48
N SER A 64 -9.64 -0.25 -19.25
CA SER A 64 -9.18 0.53 -18.10
C SER A 64 -7.69 0.33 -17.84
N TRP A 65 -7.19 -0.91 -17.94
CA TRP A 65 -5.77 -1.21 -17.78
C TRP A 65 -4.90 -0.59 -18.88
N SER A 66 -5.39 -0.59 -20.12
CA SER A 66 -4.70 0.08 -21.23
C SER A 66 -4.62 1.59 -21.00
N GLN A 67 -5.67 2.22 -20.47
CA GLN A 67 -5.68 3.64 -20.14
C GLN A 67 -4.74 3.96 -18.98
N LEU A 68 -4.74 3.13 -17.93
CA LEU A 68 -3.81 3.26 -16.81
C LEU A 68 -2.35 3.19 -17.28
N GLN A 69 -2.00 2.24 -18.15
CA GLN A 69 -0.66 2.15 -18.71
C GLN A 69 -0.27 3.37 -19.54
N ALA A 70 -1.21 3.90 -20.34
CA ALA A 70 -0.96 5.07 -21.18
C ALA A 70 -0.76 6.36 -20.39
N THR A 71 -1.21 6.41 -19.13
CA THR A 71 -1.14 7.61 -18.27
C THR A 71 0.11 7.66 -17.38
N ARG A 72 0.96 6.61 -17.41
CA ARG A 72 2.21 6.56 -16.65
C ARG A 72 3.07 7.83 -16.88
N PRO A 73 3.59 8.49 -15.83
CA PRO A 73 3.67 8.04 -14.44
C PRO A 73 2.44 8.33 -13.56
N GLU A 74 1.34 8.83 -14.12
CA GLU A 74 0.10 9.04 -13.37
C GLU A 74 -0.85 7.83 -13.47
N PRO A 75 -1.65 7.56 -12.41
CA PRO A 75 -1.69 8.24 -11.13
C PRO A 75 -0.52 7.84 -10.22
N THR A 76 0.05 8.84 -9.53
CA THR A 76 1.22 8.68 -8.66
C THR A 76 1.05 7.60 -7.59
N ILE A 77 -0.15 7.41 -7.03
CA ILE A 77 -0.41 6.36 -6.02
C ILE A 77 -0.21 4.94 -6.57
N PHE A 78 -0.56 4.71 -7.84
CA PHE A 78 -0.38 3.40 -8.45
C PHE A 78 1.07 3.17 -8.86
N TRP A 79 1.67 4.09 -9.62
CA TRP A 79 3.01 3.90 -10.17
C TRP A 79 4.13 4.18 -9.16
N GLY A 80 3.97 5.26 -8.39
CA GLY A 80 4.96 5.75 -7.43
C GLY A 80 4.92 5.08 -6.07
N PHE A 81 3.80 4.42 -5.72
CA PHE A 81 3.68 3.67 -4.46
C PHE A 81 3.39 2.18 -4.69
N ILE A 82 2.20 1.81 -5.18
CA ILE A 82 1.79 0.39 -5.27
C ILE A 82 2.79 -0.43 -6.12
N GLU A 83 3.16 0.03 -7.32
CA GLU A 83 4.11 -0.67 -8.17
C GLU A 83 5.54 -0.59 -7.63
N ALA A 84 5.97 0.60 -7.23
CA ALA A 84 7.34 0.87 -6.81
C ALA A 84 7.71 0.13 -5.52
N GLU A 85 6.89 0.25 -4.47
CA GLU A 85 7.15 -0.38 -3.17
C GLU A 85 7.09 -1.90 -3.27
N ARG A 86 6.16 -2.42 -4.08
CA ARG A 86 6.13 -3.86 -4.40
C ARG A 86 7.41 -4.32 -5.08
N ASN A 87 7.94 -3.54 -6.03
CA ASN A 87 9.18 -3.88 -6.70
C ASN A 87 10.37 -3.89 -5.73
N ARG A 88 10.44 -2.98 -4.75
CA ARG A 88 11.48 -3.00 -3.71
C ARG A 88 11.44 -4.29 -2.92
N PHE A 89 10.28 -4.68 -2.44
CA PHE A 89 10.12 -5.91 -1.69
C PHE A 89 10.42 -7.17 -2.52
N LEU A 90 9.85 -7.30 -3.72
CA LEU A 90 10.02 -8.54 -4.50
C LEU A 90 11.41 -8.68 -5.11
N LYS A 91 12.09 -7.57 -5.42
CA LYS A 91 13.41 -7.63 -6.07
C LYS A 91 14.56 -7.62 -5.08
N ASN A 92 14.43 -6.86 -3.99
CA ASN A 92 15.52 -6.66 -3.03
C ASN A 92 15.16 -7.08 -1.59
N TYR A 93 13.89 -7.39 -1.31
CA TYR A 93 13.38 -7.59 0.05
C TYR A 93 13.66 -6.39 0.98
N GLU A 94 13.51 -5.19 0.41
CA GLU A 94 13.70 -3.91 1.08
C GLU A 94 12.37 -3.14 1.13
N HIS A 95 12.26 -2.20 2.08
CA HIS A 95 11.15 -1.26 2.17
C HIS A 95 11.67 0.18 2.23
N GLY A 96 10.90 1.11 1.69
CA GLY A 96 11.24 2.54 1.68
C GLY A 96 10.75 3.28 2.91
N ILE A 97 10.80 2.68 4.10
CA ILE A 97 10.23 3.25 5.33
C ILE A 97 11.33 3.52 6.36
N SER A 98 11.43 4.77 6.79
CA SER A 98 12.26 5.22 7.89
C SER A 98 11.44 5.25 9.18
N ARG A 99 11.99 4.67 10.24
CA ARG A 99 11.33 4.60 11.55
C ARG A 99 12.20 5.26 12.59
N SER A 100 11.65 6.17 13.39
CA SER A 100 12.42 6.89 14.41
C SER A 100 11.59 7.18 15.65
N ILE A 101 12.26 7.27 16.80
CA ILE A 101 11.63 7.66 18.07
C ILE A 101 12.33 8.89 18.59
N THR A 102 11.56 9.87 19.07
CA THR A 102 12.09 11.02 19.79
C THR A 102 11.96 10.78 21.29
N VAL A 103 13.09 10.79 22.00
CA VAL A 103 13.17 10.57 23.45
C VAL A 103 13.82 11.77 24.15
N PRO A 104 13.47 12.07 25.41
CA PRO A 104 14.15 13.12 26.16
C PRO A 104 15.63 12.73 26.38
N ALA A 105 16.53 13.68 26.19
CA ALA A 105 17.94 13.50 26.47
C ALA A 105 18.20 13.48 27.99
N ALA A 106 19.39 13.02 28.39
CA ALA A 106 19.82 13.12 29.79
C ALA A 106 19.94 14.57 30.29
N THR A 107 20.12 15.52 29.37
CA THR A 107 20.12 16.96 29.66
C THR A 107 18.71 17.51 29.55
N GLU A 108 18.24 18.16 30.61
CA GLU A 108 16.92 18.78 30.67
C GLU A 108 16.70 19.75 29.49
N GLY A 109 15.53 19.64 28.84
CA GLY A 109 15.16 20.48 27.69
C GLY A 109 15.70 20.03 26.33
N HIS A 110 16.52 18.98 26.26
CA HIS A 110 17.03 18.44 25.00
C HIS A 110 16.31 17.15 24.59
N TRP A 111 16.19 16.93 23.28
CA TRP A 111 15.59 15.74 22.67
C TRP A 111 16.57 15.05 21.74
N VAL A 112 16.54 13.72 21.71
CA VAL A 112 17.33 12.90 20.79
C VAL A 112 16.37 12.10 19.92
N THR A 113 16.58 12.17 18.61
CA THR A 113 15.89 11.29 17.64
C THR A 113 16.78 10.09 17.37
N VAL A 114 16.23 8.90 17.60
CA VAL A 114 16.91 7.62 17.38
C VAL A 114 16.33 6.99 16.12
N ASP A 115 17.19 6.66 15.16
CA ASP A 115 16.81 5.82 14.02
C ASP A 115 16.60 4.38 14.50
N CYS A 116 15.39 3.88 14.31
CA CYS A 116 14.96 2.55 14.70
C CYS A 116 14.54 1.71 13.47
N SER A 117 14.93 2.10 12.26
CA SER A 117 14.53 1.40 11.03
C SER A 117 14.98 -0.06 11.02
N ASN A 118 16.10 -0.36 11.68
CA ASN A 118 16.67 -1.71 11.81
C ASN A 118 16.58 -2.31 13.23
N SER A 119 15.72 -1.76 14.10
CA SER A 119 15.60 -2.24 15.47
C SER A 119 15.06 -3.69 15.52
N ARG A 120 15.66 -4.55 16.34
CA ARG A 120 15.21 -5.95 16.50
C ARG A 120 14.27 -6.10 17.71
N GLY A 121 13.43 -5.10 17.93
CA GLY A 121 12.63 -4.94 19.14
C GLY A 121 13.17 -3.86 20.07
N GLY A 122 12.41 -3.61 21.12
CA GLY A 122 12.67 -2.56 22.11
C GLY A 122 11.38 -2.03 22.69
N GLU A 123 11.41 -1.73 23.98
CA GLU A 123 10.36 -0.98 24.65
C GLU A 123 10.83 0.47 24.77
N PHE A 124 9.93 1.41 24.54
CA PHE A 124 10.18 2.84 24.70
C PHE A 124 9.24 3.38 25.76
N ALA A 125 9.67 4.44 26.44
CA ALA A 125 8.94 5.02 27.55
C ALA A 125 7.49 5.35 27.13
N PRO A 126 6.48 5.12 28.00
CA PRO A 126 5.11 5.51 27.73
C PRO A 126 5.02 6.97 27.28
N GLY A 127 4.35 7.22 26.15
CA GLY A 127 4.25 8.56 25.54
C GLY A 127 5.32 8.87 24.49
N SER A 128 6.33 8.03 24.30
CA SER A 128 7.25 8.16 23.17
C SER A 128 6.51 7.82 21.87
N LYS A 129 6.57 8.71 20.87
CA LYS A 129 5.89 8.52 19.60
C LYS A 129 6.85 7.90 18.59
N LEU A 130 6.46 6.75 18.04
CA LEU A 130 7.12 6.17 16.88
C LEU A 130 6.68 6.92 15.63
N GLU A 131 7.63 7.55 14.97
CA GLU A 131 7.45 8.17 13.67
C GLU A 131 7.88 7.15 12.61
N SER A 132 6.95 6.77 11.74
CA SER A 132 7.17 5.83 10.64
C SER A 132 6.78 6.56 9.37
N ARG A 133 7.72 6.71 8.43
CA ARG A 133 7.57 7.61 7.27
C ARG A 133 8.23 7.04 6.04
N ILE A 134 7.65 7.30 4.87
CA ILE A 134 8.25 6.96 3.60
C ILE A 134 9.55 7.76 3.43
N SER A 135 10.63 7.09 3.07
CA SER A 135 11.99 7.63 3.01
C SER A 135 12.28 8.40 1.73
N ASP A 136 11.63 8.06 0.62
CA ASP A 136 11.96 8.55 -0.71
C ASP A 136 10.77 8.54 -1.68
N GLY A 137 11.00 9.03 -2.90
CA GLY A 137 9.97 9.09 -3.94
C GLY A 137 8.93 10.20 -3.71
N PRO A 138 7.79 10.14 -4.42
CA PRO A 138 6.79 11.22 -4.41
C PRO A 138 6.07 11.38 -3.07
N TYR A 139 6.16 10.37 -2.19
CA TYR A 139 5.54 10.36 -0.87
C TYR A 139 6.54 10.51 0.27
N ALA A 140 7.79 10.91 -0.01
CA ALA A 140 8.82 11.09 1.00
C ALA A 140 8.35 12.02 2.13
N GLY A 141 8.53 11.57 3.38
CA GLY A 141 8.10 12.26 4.59
C GLY A 141 6.66 12.02 5.00
N CYS A 142 5.81 11.42 4.17
CA CYS A 142 4.44 11.04 4.54
C CYS A 142 4.44 9.83 5.49
N TYR A 143 3.42 9.73 6.35
CA TYR A 143 3.18 8.52 7.14
C TYR A 143 2.80 7.36 6.20
N GLU A 144 3.43 6.22 6.38
CA GLU A 144 3.26 5.05 5.52
C GLU A 144 1.83 4.49 5.56
N LYS A 145 1.19 4.53 6.73
CA LYS A 145 -0.21 4.09 6.88
C LYS A 145 -1.17 4.98 6.11
N ASP A 146 -0.94 6.28 6.08
CA ASP A 146 -1.79 7.24 5.35
C ASP A 146 -1.73 6.95 3.85
N ILE A 147 -0.54 6.69 3.31
CA ILE A 147 -0.36 6.35 1.89
C ILE A 147 -0.93 4.96 1.56
N ALA A 148 -0.85 4.00 2.49
CA ALA A 148 -1.50 2.71 2.32
C ALA A 148 -3.04 2.84 2.24
N TRP A 149 -3.64 3.74 3.03
CA TRP A 149 -5.07 4.06 2.92
C TRP A 149 -5.42 4.79 1.63
N GLU A 150 -4.60 5.74 1.18
CA GLU A 150 -4.78 6.39 -0.13
C GLU A 150 -4.76 5.36 -1.27
N ALA A 151 -3.86 4.37 -1.21
CA ALA A 151 -3.79 3.28 -2.16
C ALA A 151 -5.01 2.34 -2.12
N TYR A 152 -5.54 2.08 -0.92
CA TYR A 152 -6.79 1.34 -0.74
C TYR A 152 -7.97 2.08 -1.40
N ASP A 153 -8.12 3.37 -1.12
CA ASP A 153 -9.22 4.20 -1.65
C ASP A 153 -9.13 4.35 -3.18
N TRP A 154 -7.91 4.46 -3.70
CA TRP A 154 -7.66 4.45 -5.14
C TRP A 154 -8.14 3.15 -5.79
N TRP A 155 -7.80 1.99 -5.22
CA TRP A 155 -8.29 0.71 -5.73
C TRP A 155 -9.80 0.57 -5.64
N ALA A 156 -10.42 1.00 -4.54
CA ALA A 156 -11.86 0.96 -4.39
C ALA A 156 -12.56 1.76 -5.50
N THR A 157 -12.08 2.98 -5.75
CA THR A 157 -12.58 3.86 -6.82
C THR A 157 -12.38 3.23 -8.20
N TYR A 158 -11.18 2.71 -8.47
CA TYR A 158 -10.83 2.09 -9.75
C TYR A 158 -11.69 0.84 -10.06
N LEU A 159 -11.98 0.02 -9.04
CA LEU A 159 -12.88 -1.13 -9.18
C LEU A 159 -14.33 -0.69 -9.45
N ASP A 160 -14.82 0.35 -8.78
CA ASP A 160 -16.16 0.91 -9.01
C ASP A 160 -16.31 1.45 -10.44
N GLU A 161 -15.28 2.09 -10.99
CA GLU A 161 -15.26 2.58 -12.38
C GLU A 161 -15.32 1.43 -13.39
N ILE A 162 -14.55 0.36 -13.15
CA ILE A 162 -14.58 -0.84 -13.99
C ILE A 162 -15.96 -1.50 -13.97
N ASP A 163 -16.60 -1.59 -12.80
CA ASP A 163 -17.93 -2.18 -12.67
C ASP A 163 -18.99 -1.37 -13.43
N LYS A 164 -18.91 -0.04 -13.36
CA LYS A 164 -19.77 0.85 -14.17
C LYS A 164 -19.56 0.62 -15.66
N LEU A 165 -18.29 0.53 -16.11
CA LEU A 165 -17.96 0.32 -17.51
C LEU A 165 -18.42 -1.06 -18.02
N ALA A 166 -18.24 -2.11 -17.23
CA ALA A 166 -18.72 -3.45 -17.54
C ALA A 166 -20.26 -3.50 -17.66
N ALA A 167 -20.96 -2.76 -16.80
CA ALA A 167 -22.42 -2.65 -16.87
C ALA A 167 -22.90 -1.95 -18.15
N ILE A 168 -22.14 -0.95 -18.66
CA ILE A 168 -22.42 -0.31 -19.95
C ILE A 168 -22.25 -1.32 -21.09
N TYR A 169 -21.13 -2.06 -21.14
CA TYR A 169 -20.89 -3.04 -22.20
C TYR A 169 -21.85 -4.23 -22.18
N SER A 170 -22.44 -4.54 -21.03
CA SER A 170 -23.44 -5.61 -20.95
C SER A 170 -24.79 -5.23 -21.59
N ARG A 171 -25.00 -3.95 -21.90
CA ARG A 171 -26.23 -3.41 -22.51
C ARG A 171 -26.14 -3.20 -24.02
N VAL A 172 -24.94 -3.35 -24.59
CA VAL A 172 -24.63 -3.17 -26.01
C VAL A 172 -24.48 -4.54 -26.66
#